data_AF-V6JJ70-F1
#
_entry.id   AF-V6JJ70-F1
#
_cell.length_a   1.000
_cell.length_b   1.000
_cell.length_c   1.000
_cell.angle_alpha   90.00
_cell.angle_beta   90.00
_cell.angle_gamma   90.00
#
_symmetry.space_group_name_H-M   'P 1'
#
loop_
_entity.id
_entity.type
_entity.pdbx_description
1 polymer ?
#
loop_
_entity_poly.entity_id
_entity_poly.type
_entity_poly.pdbx_seq_one_letter_code
_entity_poly.pdbx_strand_id
1 'polypeptide(L)'
;MNQTPQVRLPQMREQIIAAVHALSDPDHQRRVWIERQYPHPGYFDDLTLNVHILYDDTAVLDNPSGAIGHTLRDASEAQTMQRLADRLNEILDALDPEADDAAYLGHQLWPGVVEAAAQAHASLTR
;
A
#
# COMPACT_ATOMS: atom_id res chain seq x y z
N MET A 1 28.77 10.33 -4.93
CA MET A 1 27.87 9.66 -3.97
C MET A 1 26.55 10.42 -4.02
N ASN A 2 25.57 9.95 -4.79
CA ASN A 2 24.26 10.60 -4.83
C ASN A 2 23.55 10.30 -3.52
N GLN A 3 23.44 11.30 -2.65
CA GLN A 3 22.60 11.21 -1.47
C GLN A 3 21.16 11.15 -1.94
N THR A 4 20.51 10.01 -1.71
CA THR A 4 19.06 9.86 -1.87
C THR A 4 18.37 10.99 -1.07
N PRO A 5 17.43 11.76 -1.65
CA PRO A 5 16.77 12.83 -0.92
C PRO A 5 16.14 12.27 0.36
N GLN A 6 16.58 12.76 1.51
CA GLN A 6 16.12 12.30 2.81
C GLN A 6 14.75 12.91 3.10
N VAL A 7 13.78 12.06 3.47
CA VAL A 7 12.45 12.49 3.91
C VAL A 7 12.45 12.82 5.40
N ARG A 8 11.53 13.68 5.88
CA ARG A 8 11.45 14.06 7.30
C ARG A 8 11.02 12.93 8.23
N LEU A 9 10.23 11.98 7.72
CA LEU A 9 9.60 10.90 8.49
C LEU A 9 10.00 9.53 7.92
N PRO A 10 11.27 9.10 8.07
CA PRO A 10 11.77 7.88 7.45
C PRO A 10 11.10 6.61 7.99
N GLN A 11 10.70 6.57 9.26
CA GLN A 11 10.01 5.41 9.84
C GLN A 11 8.61 5.22 9.22
N MET A 12 7.85 6.31 9.05
CA MET A 12 6.55 6.24 8.35
C MET A 12 6.73 5.85 6.89
N ARG A 13 7.82 6.30 6.24
CA ARG A 13 8.16 5.86 4.90
C ARG A 13 8.41 4.35 4.82
N GLU A 14 9.12 3.77 5.79
CA GLU A 14 9.33 2.32 5.86
C GLU A 14 8.00 1.56 6.00
N GLN A 15 7.07 2.06 6.83
CA GLN A 15 5.72 1.50 6.96
C GLN A 15 4.95 1.55 5.64
N ILE A 16 4.99 2.68 4.92
CA ILE A 16 4.37 2.83 3.60
C ILE A 16 4.97 1.83 2.61
N ILE A 17 6.31 1.70 2.55
CA ILE A 17 6.97 0.75 1.65
C ILE A 17 6.52 -0.68 1.94
N ALA A 18 6.47 -1.07 3.21
CA ALA A 18 6.02 -2.40 3.61
C ALA A 18 4.55 -2.65 3.20
N ALA A 19 3.66 -1.69 3.43
CA ALA A 19 2.25 -1.84 3.09
C ALA A 19 2.00 -1.91 1.58
N VAL A 20 2.68 -1.05 0.81
CA VAL A 20 2.62 -1.08 -0.66
C VAL A 20 3.23 -2.37 -1.21
N HIS A 21 4.28 -2.89 -0.58
CA HIS A 21 4.85 -4.19 -0.96
C HIS A 21 3.85 -5.34 -0.77
N ALA A 22 3.17 -5.40 0.38
CA ALA A 22 2.16 -6.42 0.65
C ALA A 22 0.98 -6.35 -0.35
N LEU A 23 0.54 -5.14 -0.73
CA LEU A 23 -0.45 -4.93 -1.80
C LEU A 23 0.04 -5.33 -3.20
N SER A 24 1.35 -5.39 -3.43
CA SER A 24 1.94 -5.74 -4.74
C SER A 24 2.21 -7.23 -4.93
N ASP A 25 2.07 -8.06 -3.89
CA ASP A 25 2.43 -9.48 -3.89
C ASP A 25 1.18 -10.39 -3.72
N PRO A 26 0.54 -10.84 -4.81
CA PRO A 26 -0.63 -11.73 -4.74
C PRO A 26 -0.37 -13.04 -4.00
N ASP A 27 0.85 -13.58 -4.05
CA ASP A 27 1.17 -14.82 -3.37
C ASP A 27 1.22 -14.60 -1.86
N HIS A 28 1.79 -13.47 -1.42
CA HIS A 28 1.73 -13.04 -0.02
C HIS A 28 0.29 -12.83 0.44
N GLN A 29 -0.51 -12.08 -0.33
CA GLN A 29 -1.92 -11.84 -0.02
C GLN A 29 -2.68 -13.16 0.18
N ARG A 30 -2.50 -14.11 -0.74
CA ARG A 30 -3.16 -15.41 -0.65
C ARG A 30 -2.70 -16.18 0.58
N ARG A 31 -1.39 -16.36 0.77
CA ARG A 31 -0.84 -17.16 1.88
C ARG A 31 -1.14 -16.54 3.24
N VAL A 32 -0.97 -15.23 3.38
CA VAL A 32 -0.99 -14.54 4.66
C VAL A 32 -2.37 -14.00 5.01
N TRP A 33 -3.04 -13.32 4.08
CA TRP A 33 -4.34 -12.68 4.35
C TRP A 33 -5.48 -13.69 4.27
N ILE A 34 -5.43 -14.67 3.36
CA ILE A 34 -6.50 -15.67 3.23
C ILE A 34 -6.19 -16.95 4.00
N GLU A 35 -5.04 -17.55 3.72
CA GLU A 35 -4.70 -18.87 4.28
C GLU A 35 -4.10 -18.80 5.68
N ARG A 36 -3.81 -17.59 6.18
CA ARG A 36 -3.24 -17.32 7.52
C ARG A 36 -1.95 -18.12 7.77
N GLN A 37 -1.17 -18.36 6.71
CA GLN A 37 0.14 -19.02 6.75
C GLN A 37 1.23 -17.98 6.99
N TYR A 38 1.58 -17.80 8.25
CA TYR A 38 2.54 -16.78 8.67
C TYR A 38 4.00 -17.26 8.58
N PRO A 39 4.95 -16.37 8.25
CA PRO A 39 6.37 -16.72 8.12
C PRO A 39 7.02 -17.10 9.47
N HIS A 40 6.53 -16.57 10.59
CA HIS A 40 7.00 -16.90 11.93
C HIS A 40 5.93 -16.61 12.99
N PRO A 41 6.06 -17.16 14.23
CA PRO A 41 5.16 -16.84 15.33
C PRO A 41 5.14 -15.34 15.62
N GLY A 42 3.94 -14.82 15.94
CA GLY A 42 3.74 -13.40 16.25
C GLY A 42 3.70 -12.45 15.04
N TYR A 43 3.85 -12.98 13.82
CA TYR A 43 3.60 -12.21 12.61
C TYR A 43 2.09 -12.08 12.36
N PHE A 44 1.66 -10.90 11.96
CA PHE A 44 0.28 -10.62 11.54
C PHE A 44 0.30 -9.58 10.42
N ASP A 45 -0.52 -9.81 9.41
CA ASP A 45 -0.74 -8.91 8.29
C ASP A 45 -2.06 -9.28 7.59
N ASP A 46 -2.80 -8.27 7.15
CA ASP A 46 -4.05 -8.41 6.41
C ASP A 46 -4.33 -7.14 5.58
N LEU A 47 -5.39 -7.16 4.76
CA LEU A 47 -5.74 -6.01 3.93
C LEU A 47 -6.08 -4.79 4.78
N THR A 48 -6.91 -4.96 5.82
CA THR A 48 -7.36 -3.89 6.71
C THR A 48 -6.19 -3.13 7.35
N LEU A 49 -5.19 -3.83 7.87
CA LEU A 49 -3.99 -3.24 8.44
C LEU A 49 -3.25 -2.38 7.40
N ASN A 50 -3.05 -2.90 6.20
CA ASN A 50 -2.34 -2.18 5.14
C ASN A 50 -3.10 -0.95 4.66
N VAL A 51 -4.43 -1.02 4.57
CA VAL A 51 -5.29 0.13 4.24
C VAL A 51 -5.22 1.19 5.34
N HIS A 52 -5.32 0.81 6.63
CA HIS A 52 -5.19 1.75 7.74
C HIS A 52 -3.82 2.44 7.77
N ILE A 53 -2.72 1.72 7.52
CA ILE A 53 -1.39 2.32 7.43
C ILE A 53 -1.36 3.42 6.36
N LEU A 54 -1.96 3.16 5.21
CA LEU A 54 -1.89 4.03 4.04
C LEU A 54 -2.83 5.24 4.09
N TYR A 55 -4.01 5.10 4.70
CA TYR A 55 -5.00 6.18 4.81
C TYR A 55 -4.98 6.89 6.17
N ASP A 56 -4.88 6.16 7.27
CA ASP A 56 -5.11 6.73 8.61
C ASP A 56 -3.79 7.06 9.32
N ASP A 57 -2.86 6.11 9.40
CA ASP A 57 -1.63 6.31 10.20
C ASP A 57 -0.64 7.25 9.51
N THR A 58 -0.59 7.22 8.18
CA THR A 58 0.37 8.00 7.40
C THR A 58 -0.27 9.05 6.50
N ALA A 59 -1.58 8.93 6.23
CA ALA A 59 -2.34 9.78 5.31
C ALA A 59 -1.71 9.94 3.91
N VAL A 60 -0.84 9.00 3.50
CA VAL A 60 -0.09 9.13 2.23
C VAL A 60 -1.00 8.99 1.02
N LEU A 61 -2.09 8.22 1.12
CA LEU A 61 -3.07 8.08 0.04
C LEU A 61 -4.20 9.12 0.06
N ASP A 62 -4.41 9.82 1.19
CA ASP A 62 -5.37 10.94 1.26
C ASP A 62 -4.84 12.17 0.51
N ASN A 63 -3.56 12.51 0.69
CA ASN A 63 -2.91 13.59 -0.06
C ASN A 63 -1.46 13.25 -0.44
N PRO A 64 -1.24 12.46 -1.51
CA PRO A 64 0.10 12.08 -1.97
C PRO A 64 1.00 13.29 -2.28
N SER A 65 0.43 14.36 -2.82
CA SER A 65 1.20 15.58 -3.14
C SER A 65 1.68 16.32 -1.88
N GLY A 66 0.86 16.36 -0.83
CA GLY A 66 1.20 16.93 0.47
C GLY A 66 2.26 16.12 1.22
N ALA A 67 2.41 14.83 0.91
CA ALA A 67 3.38 13.95 1.53
C ALA A 67 4.83 14.15 1.02
N ILE A 68 5.05 14.94 -0.03
CA ILE A 68 6.38 15.23 -0.59
C ILE A 68 7.25 15.97 0.43
N GLY A 69 8.47 15.45 0.64
CA GLY A 69 9.41 15.91 1.66
C GLY A 69 9.12 15.40 3.07
N HIS A 70 7.93 14.81 3.32
CA HIS A 70 7.57 14.18 4.61
C HIS A 70 7.83 12.69 4.60
N THR A 71 7.11 11.95 3.75
CA THR A 71 7.24 10.50 3.58
C THR A 71 7.56 10.11 2.13
N LEU A 72 7.23 10.96 1.16
CA LEU A 72 7.59 10.82 -0.25
C LEU A 72 8.75 11.75 -0.64
N ARG A 73 9.60 11.32 -1.56
CA ARG A 73 10.79 12.07 -1.99
C ARG A 73 10.48 13.15 -3.01
N ASP A 74 9.62 12.85 -3.97
CA ASP A 74 9.34 13.73 -5.10
C ASP A 74 7.98 13.43 -5.76
N ALA A 75 7.69 14.21 -6.80
CA ALA A 75 6.44 14.13 -7.56
C ALA A 75 6.24 12.77 -8.27
N SER A 76 7.32 12.03 -8.57
CA SER A 76 7.18 10.71 -9.20
C SER A 76 6.54 9.72 -8.23
N GLU A 77 7.00 9.71 -6.98
CA GLU A 77 6.40 8.86 -5.95
C GLU A 77 4.96 9.29 -5.65
N ALA A 78 4.69 10.59 -5.56
CA ALA A 78 3.34 11.09 -5.33
C ALA A 78 2.38 10.66 -6.45
N GLN A 79 2.80 10.71 -7.72
CA GLN A 79 1.97 10.28 -8.85
C GLN A 79 1.67 8.78 -8.83
N THR A 80 2.63 7.93 -8.46
CA THR A 80 2.38 6.49 -8.34
C THR A 80 1.47 6.17 -7.16
N MET A 81 1.63 6.87 -6.03
CA MET A 81 0.76 6.73 -4.87
C MET A 81 -0.66 7.20 -5.17
N GLN A 82 -0.84 8.29 -5.93
CA GLN A 82 -2.17 8.73 -6.37
C GLN A 82 -2.88 7.66 -7.20
N ARG A 83 -2.18 7.01 -8.15
CA ARG A 83 -2.78 5.92 -8.93
C ARG A 83 -3.19 4.73 -8.05
N LEU A 84 -2.41 4.43 -7.01
CA LEU A 84 -2.78 3.40 -6.04
C LEU A 84 -4.01 3.82 -5.22
N ALA A 85 -4.07 5.06 -4.74
CA ALA A 85 -5.24 5.60 -4.04
C ALA A 85 -6.51 5.51 -4.90
N ASP A 86 -6.43 5.91 -6.17
CA ASP A 86 -7.56 5.86 -7.09
C ASP A 86 -8.11 4.43 -7.24
N ARG A 87 -7.23 3.43 -7.35
CA ARG A 87 -7.61 2.02 -7.47
C ARG A 87 -8.18 1.42 -6.19
N LEU A 88 -7.62 1.79 -5.03
CA LEU A 88 -8.15 1.35 -3.75
C LEU A 88 -9.52 1.96 -3.48
N ASN A 89 -9.66 3.28 -3.69
CA ASN A 89 -10.94 3.98 -3.55
C ASN A 89 -12.03 3.36 -4.43
N GLU A 90 -11.71 3.03 -5.70
CA GLU A 90 -12.66 2.39 -6.62
C GLU A 90 -13.22 1.06 -6.09
N ILE A 91 -12.41 0.27 -5.36
CA ILE A 91 -12.87 -1.00 -4.78
C ILE A 91 -13.55 -0.79 -3.43
N LEU A 92 -13.00 0.09 -2.58
CA LEU A 92 -13.59 0.44 -1.29
C LEU A 92 -15.00 1.03 -1.45
N ASP A 93 -15.25 1.80 -2.50
CA ASP A 93 -16.57 2.34 -2.83
C ASP A 93 -17.52 1.27 -3.42
N ALA A 94 -16.98 0.19 -4.00
CA ALA A 94 -17.74 -0.86 -4.67
C ALA A 94 -18.19 -1.99 -3.74
N LEU A 95 -17.50 -2.18 -2.62
CA LEU A 95 -17.75 -3.26 -1.67
C LEU A 95 -18.33 -2.72 -0.35
N ASP A 96 -18.97 -3.60 0.41
CA ASP A 96 -19.38 -3.30 1.77
C ASP A 96 -18.12 -3.03 2.62
N PRO A 97 -18.07 -1.98 3.46
CA PRO A 97 -16.97 -1.76 4.39
C PRO A 97 -16.67 -2.96 5.31
N GLU A 98 -17.67 -3.80 5.58
CA GLU A 98 -17.55 -5.02 6.38
C GLU A 98 -17.20 -6.27 5.55
N ALA A 99 -16.94 -6.12 4.25
CA ALA A 99 -16.51 -7.22 3.40
C ALA A 99 -15.15 -7.78 3.88
N ASP A 100 -15.00 -9.10 3.83
CA ASP A 100 -13.75 -9.75 4.23
C ASP A 100 -12.66 -9.64 3.16
N ASP A 101 -11.41 -9.92 3.54
CA ASP A 101 -10.25 -9.89 2.63
C ASP A 101 -10.50 -10.71 1.35
N ALA A 102 -11.22 -11.84 1.46
CA ALA A 102 -11.50 -12.71 0.32
C ALA A 102 -12.42 -12.05 -0.72
N ALA A 103 -13.39 -11.26 -0.27
CA ALA A 103 -14.26 -10.48 -1.15
C ALA A 103 -13.48 -9.42 -1.95
N TYR A 104 -12.57 -8.70 -1.30
CA TYR A 104 -11.69 -7.73 -1.97
C TYR A 104 -10.78 -8.41 -3.00
N LEU A 105 -10.07 -9.46 -2.60
CA LEU A 105 -9.13 -10.18 -3.48
C LEU A 105 -9.84 -10.89 -4.65
N GLY A 106 -11.10 -11.29 -4.47
CA GLY A 106 -11.94 -11.88 -5.52
C GLY A 106 -12.58 -10.87 -6.47
N HIS A 107 -12.48 -9.56 -6.18
CA HIS A 107 -13.11 -8.53 -7.00
C HIS A 107 -12.40 -8.37 -8.34
N GLN A 108 -13.17 -8.19 -9.43
CA GLN A 108 -12.63 -8.10 -10.79
C GLN A 108 -11.65 -6.94 -11.02
N LEU A 109 -11.70 -5.90 -10.17
CA LEU A 109 -10.80 -4.75 -10.24
C LEU A 109 -9.53 -4.92 -9.40
N TRP A 110 -9.47 -5.94 -8.53
CA TRP A 110 -8.33 -6.19 -7.63
C TRP A 110 -6.97 -6.29 -8.36
N PRO A 111 -6.86 -6.94 -9.54
CA PRO A 111 -5.59 -6.95 -10.28
C PRO A 111 -5.05 -5.54 -10.59
N GLY A 112 -5.92 -4.54 -10.75
CA GLY A 112 -5.52 -3.14 -10.96
C GLY A 112 -4.91 -2.50 -9.72
N VAL A 113 -5.34 -2.89 -8.51
CA VAL A 113 -4.71 -2.47 -7.24
C VAL A 113 -3.30 -3.06 -7.15
N VAL A 114 -3.17 -4.36 -7.41
CA VAL A 114 -1.86 -5.05 -7.39
C VAL A 114 -0.87 -4.40 -8.35
N GLU A 115 -1.30 -4.11 -9.58
CA GLU A 115 -0.44 -3.45 -10.58
C GLU A 115 -0.04 -2.03 -10.13
N ALA A 116 -0.99 -1.24 -9.64
CA ALA A 116 -0.70 0.11 -9.14
C ALA A 116 0.25 0.07 -7.94
N ALA A 117 0.07 -0.88 -7.02
CA ALA A 117 0.95 -1.10 -5.87
C ALA A 117 2.36 -1.49 -6.31
N ALA A 118 2.52 -2.38 -7.29
CA ALA A 118 3.84 -2.75 -7.82
C ALA A 118 4.57 -1.54 -8.43
N GLN A 119 3.87 -0.68 -9.18
CA GLN A 119 4.44 0.55 -9.73
C GLN A 119 4.86 1.53 -8.62
N ALA A 120 4.02 1.69 -7.60
CA ALA A 120 4.32 2.53 -6.45
C ALA A 120 5.52 2.01 -5.65
N HIS A 121 5.58 0.70 -5.37
CA HIS A 121 6.68 0.05 -4.68
C HIS A 121 8.01 0.27 -5.43
N ALA A 122 8.02 0.07 -6.74
CA ALA A 122 9.20 0.32 -7.58
C ALA A 122 9.66 1.79 -7.51
N SER A 123 8.73 2.74 -7.50
CA SER A 123 9.07 4.16 -7.36
C SER A 123 9.60 4.52 -5.98
N LEU A 124 9.11 3.86 -4.92
CA LEU A 124 9.54 4.11 -3.54
C LEU A 124 10.92 3.52 -3.21
N THR A 125 11.33 2.47 -3.92
CA THR A 125 12.57 1.69 -3.65
C THR A 125 13.72 1.98 -4.61
N ARG A 126 13.52 2.85 -5.61
CA ARG A 126 14.58 3.33 -6.52
C ARG A 126 15.64 4.18 -5.85
#